data_AF-A0A3M7I7Q8-F1
#
_entry.id   AF-A0A3M7I7Q8-F1
#
_cell.length_a   1.000
_cell.length_b   1.000
_cell.length_c   1.000
_cell.angle_alpha   90.00
_cell.angle_beta   90.00
_cell.angle_gamma   90.00
#
_symmetry.space_group_name_H-M   'P 1'
#
loop_
_entity.id
_entity.type
_entity.pdbx_description
1 polymer ?
#
loop_
_entity_poly.entity_id
_entity_poly.type
_entity_poly.pdbx_seq_one_letter_code
_entity_poly.pdbx_strand_id
1 'polypeptide(L)'
;MDSVQLRDTYVLTQGEEDPCYIIGKKPGPYVEEKSRNIYCRLGKHMAFAGIDARTERTRHQINYPETYDLFFKTISDRLAASKGEIKHLMLLLGVPIAYPRLQWLENILQSPLIGPLRFLNKRFGIAGSFFNQFDGNVDLLDDLDDHYTAHQHKKERKELILRLQDLAKKHSVRISILSGDVHLAAVGRFYSNAKQNIKAEHDWRYIPNVISSAITNKPPPTAVANLLAKRNKIHHLDSETDETLLEIFNQNPGVGEPGVKPKSAENNHATMPSRNYAIICESSHHNAEGAMSNGVNGHTNGDVVGYGDNAAFTPPKNPREPLHMGEKGAGTNHPAAQGINRTGLGGANGLDVTLRVEKNPSDNQGHTQGYGFSIPALESGGYKGQGEKW
;
A
#
# COMPACT_ATOMS: atom_id res chain seq x y z
N MET A 1 3.64 19.34 29.84
CA MET A 1 3.19 18.06 30.45
C MET A 1 2.66 18.33 31.85
N ASP A 2 1.62 17.60 32.27
CA ASP A 2 1.01 17.75 33.59
C ASP A 2 1.94 17.27 34.69
N SER A 3 2.23 18.14 35.66
CA SER A 3 3.06 17.84 36.84
C SER A 3 2.56 16.65 37.67
N VAL A 4 1.26 16.35 37.62
CA VAL A 4 0.66 15.22 38.34
C VAL A 4 0.97 13.89 37.66
N GLN A 5 0.93 13.83 36.32
CA GLN A 5 1.23 12.63 35.54
C GLN A 5 2.72 12.23 35.59
N LEU A 6 3.61 13.21 35.78
CA LEU A 6 5.05 13.00 35.85
C LEU A 6 5.57 12.61 37.24
N ARG A 7 4.72 12.67 38.28
CA ARG A 7 5.15 12.50 39.68
C ARG A 7 5.81 11.14 39.97
N ASP A 8 5.28 10.08 39.38
CA ASP A 8 5.77 8.69 39.57
C ASP A 8 6.20 8.04 38.24
N THR A 9 6.33 8.83 37.16
CA THR A 9 6.66 8.33 35.83
C THR A 9 8.08 8.75 35.45
N TYR A 10 8.98 7.78 35.29
CA TYR A 10 10.26 8.04 34.63
C TYR A 10 10.01 8.27 33.14
N VAL A 11 10.09 9.53 32.71
CA VAL A 11 10.11 9.89 31.30
C VAL A 11 11.56 10.07 30.90
N LEU A 12 12.06 9.19 30.03
CA LEU A 12 13.37 9.36 29.42
C LEU A 12 13.36 10.63 28.57
N THR A 13 14.03 11.68 29.04
CA THR A 13 14.28 12.88 28.24
C THR A 13 15.53 12.63 27.39
N GLN A 14 15.37 12.33 26.11
CA GLN A 14 16.52 12.28 25.19
C GLN A 14 17.16 13.67 25.11
N GLY A 15 18.47 13.74 25.36
CA GLY A 15 19.24 15.00 25.31
C GLY A 15 19.60 15.43 23.88
N GLU A 16 19.74 14.46 22.97
CA GLU A 16 19.97 14.69 21.54
C GLU A 16 18.96 13.88 20.72
N GLU A 17 18.43 14.52 19.67
CA GLU A 17 17.50 13.88 18.75
C GLU A 17 18.25 12.95 17.80
N ASP A 18 17.72 11.75 17.58
CA ASP A 18 18.33 10.80 16.64
C ASP A 18 18.31 11.39 15.21
N PRO A 19 19.43 11.36 14.47
CA PRO A 19 19.53 11.92 13.13
C PRO A 19 18.64 11.23 12.08
N CYS A 20 18.01 10.09 12.42
CA CYS A 20 16.97 9.49 11.59
C CYS A 20 15.69 10.34 11.54
N TYR A 21 15.44 11.17 12.55
CA TYR A 21 14.25 12.02 12.57
C TYR A 21 14.41 13.27 11.72
N ILE A 22 13.35 13.60 10.99
CA ILE A 22 13.19 14.85 10.24
C ILE A 22 12.10 15.65 10.95
N ILE A 23 12.53 16.54 11.84
CA ILE A 23 11.66 17.29 12.74
C ILE A 23 11.01 18.48 12.01
N GLY A 24 9.69 18.59 12.13
CA GLY A 24 8.91 19.71 11.59
C GLY A 24 9.37 21.07 12.14
N LYS A 25 9.15 22.13 11.36
CA LYS A 25 9.61 23.48 11.74
C LYS A 25 8.73 24.12 12.81
N LYS A 26 7.45 23.79 12.82
CA LYS A 26 6.41 24.42 13.65
C LYS A 26 5.66 23.37 14.46
N PRO A 27 5.14 23.73 15.65
CA PRO A 27 4.21 22.90 16.38
C PRO A 27 2.92 22.65 15.58
N GLY A 28 2.28 21.50 15.84
CA GLY A 28 0.97 21.17 15.34
C GLY A 28 -0.14 22.04 15.94
N PRO A 29 -1.35 22.05 15.34
CA PRO A 29 -2.44 22.92 15.76
C PRO A 29 -3.23 22.40 16.98
N TYR A 30 -3.17 21.10 17.27
CA TYR A 30 -3.86 20.46 18.38
C TYR A 30 -2.91 19.87 19.42
N VAL A 31 -1.79 19.32 18.95
CA VAL A 31 -0.68 18.87 19.78
C VAL A 31 0.43 19.89 19.55
N GLU A 32 0.78 20.66 20.59
CA GLU A 32 1.81 21.72 20.54
C GLU A 32 3.25 21.16 20.44
N GLU A 33 3.41 20.06 19.72
CA GLU A 33 4.67 19.40 19.42
C GLU A 33 4.98 19.49 17.93
N LYS A 34 6.26 19.35 17.57
CA LYS A 34 6.69 19.31 16.16
C LYS A 34 6.50 17.91 15.59
N SER A 35 6.11 17.83 14.32
CA SER A 35 6.01 16.55 13.63
C SER A 35 7.34 15.79 13.61
N ARG A 36 7.28 14.47 13.75
CA ARG A 36 8.45 13.59 13.77
C ARG A 36 8.41 12.61 12.60
N ASN A 37 8.84 13.08 11.44
CA ASN A 37 9.05 12.21 10.29
C ASN A 37 10.35 11.42 10.47
N ILE A 38 10.53 10.30 9.77
CA ILE A 38 11.70 9.43 9.92
C ILE A 38 12.30 9.07 8.56
N TYR A 39 13.62 8.90 8.52
CA TYR A 39 14.38 8.29 7.45
C TYR A 39 15.45 7.36 8.03
N CYS A 40 15.53 6.13 7.52
CA CYS A 40 16.63 5.23 7.83
C CYS A 40 16.93 4.30 6.64
N ARG A 41 18.09 3.65 6.65
CA ARG A 41 18.42 2.59 5.67
C ARG A 41 18.06 1.23 6.23
N LEU A 42 17.43 0.40 5.41
CA LEU A 42 17.18 -1.02 5.68
C LEU A 42 18.16 -1.84 4.84
N GLY A 43 19.41 -1.92 5.30
CA GLY A 43 20.49 -2.53 4.53
C GLY A 43 21.00 -1.63 3.39
N LYS A 44 21.64 -2.24 2.39
CA LYS A 44 22.33 -1.50 1.32
C LYS A 44 21.36 -0.93 0.29
N HIS A 45 20.36 -1.69 -0.14
CA HIS A 45 19.54 -1.32 -1.31
C HIS A 45 18.17 -0.74 -0.98
N MET A 46 17.76 -0.72 0.29
CA MET A 46 16.47 -0.21 0.71
C MET A 46 16.63 0.95 1.69
N ALA A 47 15.80 1.96 1.53
CA ALA A 47 15.56 3.01 2.51
C ALA A 47 14.12 2.97 2.98
N PHE A 48 13.90 3.33 4.23
CA PHE A 48 12.60 3.53 4.83
C PHE A 48 12.43 5.01 5.15
N ALA A 49 11.26 5.55 4.85
CA ALA A 49 10.85 6.87 5.29
C ALA A 49 9.42 6.82 5.81
N GLY A 50 9.10 7.62 6.81
CA GLY A 50 7.75 7.73 7.34
C GLY A 50 7.36 9.19 7.54
N ILE A 51 6.13 9.53 7.16
CA ILE A 51 5.57 10.87 7.38
C ILE A 51 4.68 10.82 8.61
N ASP A 52 4.95 11.70 9.58
CA ASP A 52 4.04 11.96 10.69
C ASP A 52 2.85 12.78 10.18
N ALA A 53 1.83 12.04 9.75
CA ALA A 53 0.58 12.59 9.25
C ALA A 53 -0.42 12.92 10.36
N ARG A 54 -0.07 12.86 11.66
CA ARG A 54 -1.01 13.09 12.76
C ARG A 54 -0.79 14.45 13.43
N THR A 55 0.45 14.80 13.75
CA THR A 55 0.76 15.99 14.57
C THR A 55 0.25 17.30 13.95
N GLU A 56 0.38 17.46 12.64
CA GLU A 56 0.02 18.70 11.92
C GLU A 56 -1.39 18.66 11.29
N ARG A 57 -2.10 17.53 11.43
CA ARG A 57 -3.35 17.28 10.71
C ARG A 57 -4.47 18.21 11.18
N THR A 58 -5.21 18.71 10.21
CA THR A 58 -6.49 19.41 10.34
C THR A 58 -7.48 18.82 9.35
N ARG A 59 -8.75 19.22 9.45
CA ARG A 59 -9.79 18.83 8.48
C ARG A 59 -9.47 19.16 7.01
N HIS A 60 -8.57 20.11 6.76
CA HIS A 60 -8.27 20.59 5.41
C HIS A 60 -6.86 20.28 4.93
N GLN A 61 -5.98 19.82 5.83
CA GLN A 61 -4.56 19.63 5.53
C GLN A 61 -3.96 18.59 6.46
N ILE A 62 -3.16 17.67 5.93
CA ILE A 62 -2.52 16.60 6.71
C ILE A 62 -1.17 17.06 7.25
N ASN A 63 -0.32 17.66 6.41
CA ASN A 63 0.97 18.22 6.84
C ASN A 63 1.18 19.63 6.28
N TYR A 64 1.99 20.43 6.97
CA TYR A 64 2.38 21.75 6.48
C TYR A 64 3.19 21.62 5.18
N PRO A 65 3.00 22.53 4.20
CA PRO A 65 3.82 22.57 2.99
C PRO A 65 5.33 22.57 3.30
N GLU A 66 5.73 23.34 4.32
CA GLU A 66 7.14 23.40 4.74
C GLU A 66 7.69 22.08 5.30
N THR A 67 6.82 21.24 5.87
CA THR A 67 7.16 19.91 6.38
C THR A 67 7.40 18.96 5.21
N TYR A 68 6.54 18.96 4.18
CA TYR A 68 6.81 18.22 2.95
C TYR A 68 8.10 18.69 2.28
N ASP A 69 8.35 20.00 2.19
CA ASP A 69 9.58 20.53 1.58
C ASP A 69 10.84 20.05 2.28
N LEU A 70 10.83 20.09 3.62
CA LEU A 70 11.93 19.56 4.41
C LEU A 70 12.10 18.05 4.21
N PHE A 71 11.00 17.29 4.24
CA PHE A 71 10.99 15.84 4.07
C PHE A 71 11.57 15.42 2.71
N PHE A 72 11.01 15.94 1.62
CA PHE A 72 11.45 15.60 0.27
C PHE A 72 12.87 16.08 -0.01
N LYS A 73 13.26 17.28 0.45
CA LYS A 73 14.64 17.75 0.32
C LYS A 73 15.60 16.77 1.01
N THR A 74 15.29 16.41 2.26
CA THR A 74 16.16 15.52 3.04
C THR A 74 16.28 14.16 2.37
N ILE A 75 15.16 13.55 1.94
CA ILE A 75 15.20 12.26 1.25
C ILE A 75 15.98 12.35 -0.06
N SER A 76 15.75 13.40 -0.85
CA SER A 76 16.48 13.63 -2.11
C SER A 76 17.99 13.72 -1.88
N ASP A 77 18.42 14.43 -0.83
CA ASP A 77 19.82 14.54 -0.44
C ASP A 77 20.42 13.19 0.00
N ARG A 78 19.66 12.40 0.79
CA ARG A 78 20.09 11.06 1.23
C ARG A 78 20.18 10.06 0.07
N LEU A 79 19.23 10.10 -0.86
CA LEU A 79 19.26 9.27 -2.06
C LEU A 79 20.44 9.64 -2.96
N ALA A 80 20.70 10.94 -3.18
CA ALA A 80 21.87 11.40 -3.92
C ALA A 80 23.19 10.94 -3.26
N ALA A 81 23.30 11.07 -1.95
CA ALA A 81 24.47 10.66 -1.18
C ALA A 81 24.74 9.14 -1.26
N SER A 82 23.71 8.33 -1.51
CA SER A 82 23.86 6.89 -1.72
C SER A 82 24.52 6.51 -3.05
N LYS A 83 24.73 7.46 -3.97
CA LYS A 83 25.35 7.24 -5.29
C LYS A 83 24.69 6.09 -6.08
N GLY A 84 23.38 5.94 -5.94
CA GLY A 84 22.59 4.92 -6.65
C GLY A 84 22.61 3.54 -6.01
N GLU A 85 23.17 3.37 -4.80
CA GLU A 85 23.08 2.10 -4.05
C GLU A 85 21.64 1.77 -3.66
N ILE A 86 20.88 2.77 -3.20
CA ILE A 86 19.48 2.60 -2.82
C ILE A 86 18.66 2.41 -4.11
N LYS A 87 17.91 1.32 -4.17
CA LYS A 87 17.02 0.95 -5.29
C LYS A 87 15.55 1.07 -4.92
N HIS A 88 15.22 0.94 -3.63
CA HIS A 88 13.86 1.04 -3.12
C HIS A 88 13.73 2.06 -1.99
N LEU A 89 12.68 2.87 -2.05
CA LEU A 89 12.23 3.70 -0.94
C LEU A 89 10.86 3.19 -0.47
N MET A 90 10.82 2.66 0.74
CA MET A 90 9.60 2.24 1.42
C MET A 90 9.05 3.43 2.21
N LEU A 91 7.93 4.00 1.76
CA LEU A 91 7.28 5.13 2.41
C LEU A 91 6.13 4.65 3.30
N LEU A 92 6.20 4.88 4.60
CA LEU A 92 5.10 4.65 5.53
C LEU A 92 4.16 5.86 5.56
N LEU A 93 2.88 5.61 5.28
CA LEU A 93 1.77 6.54 5.50
C LEU A 93 0.80 5.90 6.50
N GLY A 94 0.27 6.69 7.44
CA GLY A 94 -0.65 6.18 8.47
C GLY A 94 -1.92 5.56 7.89
N VAL A 95 -2.45 6.14 6.80
CA VAL A 95 -3.70 5.72 6.14
C VAL A 95 -3.47 5.39 4.67
N PRO A 96 -4.31 4.54 4.03
CA PRO A 96 -4.13 4.15 2.64
C PRO A 96 -4.30 5.33 1.67
N ILE A 97 -3.48 5.35 0.62
CA ILE A 97 -3.49 6.44 -0.36
C ILE A 97 -3.99 5.98 -1.73
N ALA A 98 -3.67 4.76 -2.18
CA ALA A 98 -4.24 4.14 -3.38
C ALA A 98 -5.38 3.19 -2.98
N TYR A 99 -6.55 3.76 -2.68
CA TYR A 99 -7.67 3.03 -2.08
C TYR A 99 -9.03 3.53 -2.62
N PRO A 100 -10.09 2.68 -2.64
CA PRO A 100 -11.40 3.10 -3.13
C PRO A 100 -11.95 4.29 -2.35
N ARG A 101 -12.45 5.30 -3.08
CA ARG A 101 -13.08 6.48 -2.48
C ARG A 101 -14.41 6.11 -1.84
N LEU A 102 -14.59 6.50 -0.59
CA LEU A 102 -15.81 6.23 0.18
C LEU A 102 -16.73 7.44 0.34
N GLN A 103 -16.42 8.58 -0.30
CA GLN A 103 -17.28 9.79 -0.35
C GLN A 103 -18.74 9.51 -0.71
N TRP A 104 -19.02 8.48 -1.52
CA TRP A 104 -20.39 8.15 -1.89
C TRP A 104 -21.17 7.55 -0.70
N LEU A 105 -20.48 6.99 0.31
CA LEU A 105 -21.10 6.34 1.45
C LEU A 105 -21.87 7.36 2.29
N GLU A 106 -21.33 8.57 2.48
CA GLU A 106 -22.05 9.71 3.09
C GLU A 106 -23.37 9.99 2.36
N ASN A 107 -23.34 10.08 1.03
CA ASN A 107 -24.54 10.33 0.23
C ASN A 107 -25.57 9.21 0.34
N ILE A 108 -25.13 7.95 0.46
CA ILE A 108 -26.05 6.84 0.72
C ILE A 108 -26.61 6.96 2.14
N LEU A 109 -25.76 7.14 3.16
CA LEU A 109 -26.14 7.23 4.58
C LEU A 109 -27.07 8.42 4.89
N GLN A 110 -26.91 9.53 4.20
CA GLN A 110 -27.73 10.74 4.31
C GLN A 110 -28.98 10.70 3.41
N SER A 111 -29.18 9.65 2.61
CA SER A 111 -30.33 9.55 1.71
C SER A 111 -31.65 9.48 2.47
N PRO A 112 -32.69 10.25 2.09
CA PRO A 112 -34.01 10.21 2.73
C PRO A 112 -34.68 8.82 2.70
N LEU A 113 -34.26 7.96 1.75
CA LEU A 113 -34.76 6.60 1.60
C LEU A 113 -34.22 5.63 2.67
N ILE A 114 -33.12 5.99 3.35
CA ILE A 114 -32.56 5.16 4.42
C ILE A 114 -33.47 5.14 5.64
N GLY A 115 -34.16 6.21 5.98
CA GLY A 115 -35.09 6.23 7.11
C GLY A 115 -36.17 5.14 7.01
N PRO A 116 -36.93 5.08 5.90
CA PRO A 116 -37.89 4.01 5.63
C PRO A 116 -37.27 2.61 5.58
N LEU A 117 -36.11 2.44 4.92
CA LEU A 117 -35.42 1.14 4.87
C LEU A 117 -34.93 0.67 6.26
N ARG A 118 -34.43 1.60 7.09
CA ARG A 118 -34.05 1.33 8.49
C ARG A 118 -35.26 0.89 9.31
N PHE A 119 -36.39 1.59 9.15
CA PHE A 119 -37.63 1.25 9.82
C PHE A 119 -38.13 -0.15 9.41
N LEU A 120 -38.15 -0.44 8.11
CA LEU A 120 -38.57 -1.75 7.58
C LEU A 120 -37.63 -2.87 8.01
N ASN A 121 -36.32 -2.64 8.03
CA ASN A 121 -35.35 -3.63 8.51
C ASN A 121 -35.53 -3.92 10.01
N LYS A 122 -35.71 -2.89 10.84
CA LYS A 122 -35.94 -3.03 12.28
C LYS A 122 -37.28 -3.70 12.61
N ARG A 123 -38.31 -3.46 11.79
CA ARG A 123 -39.69 -3.93 12.00
C ARG A 123 -39.94 -5.34 11.44
N PHE A 124 -39.32 -5.68 10.31
CA PHE A 124 -39.63 -6.90 9.55
C PHE A 124 -38.41 -7.80 9.29
N GLY A 125 -37.19 -7.38 9.67
CA GLY A 125 -35.97 -8.19 9.47
C GLY A 125 -35.53 -8.33 8.01
N ILE A 126 -36.06 -7.50 7.10
CA ILE A 126 -35.94 -7.68 5.64
C ILE A 126 -34.54 -7.32 5.07
N ALA A 127 -33.60 -6.83 5.88
CA ALA A 127 -32.22 -6.57 5.44
C ALA A 127 -31.17 -6.87 6.54
N GLY A 128 -31.32 -8.04 7.18
CA GLY A 128 -30.67 -8.47 8.44
C GLY A 128 -29.15 -8.63 8.50
N SER A 129 -28.34 -7.96 7.69
CA SER A 129 -26.88 -7.92 7.90
C SER A 129 -26.20 -6.64 7.42
N PHE A 130 -26.70 -5.98 6.36
CA PHE A 130 -26.04 -4.79 5.80
C PHE A 130 -26.27 -3.56 6.68
N PHE A 131 -27.53 -3.27 7.05
CA PHE A 131 -27.86 -2.03 7.75
C PHE A 131 -27.44 -2.02 9.23
N ASN A 132 -27.51 -3.14 9.94
CA ASN A 132 -27.04 -3.22 11.34
C ASN A 132 -25.53 -2.91 11.48
N GLN A 133 -24.75 -3.09 10.42
CA GLN A 133 -23.30 -2.85 10.41
C GLN A 133 -22.95 -1.38 10.12
N PHE A 134 -23.89 -0.60 9.58
CA PHE A 134 -23.73 0.85 9.33
C PHE A 134 -24.47 1.73 10.35
N ASP A 135 -25.40 1.16 11.13
CA ASP A 135 -26.19 1.90 12.14
C ASP A 135 -25.40 2.22 13.43
N GLY A 136 -24.21 1.62 13.63
CA GLY A 136 -23.39 1.77 14.84
C GLY A 136 -22.02 2.44 14.63
N ASN A 137 -21.72 2.95 13.44
CA ASN A 137 -20.38 3.45 13.10
C ASN A 137 -20.40 4.93 12.69
N VAL A 138 -20.64 5.82 13.64
CA VAL A 138 -20.30 7.25 13.46
C VAL A 138 -18.78 7.40 13.28
N ASP A 139 -17.99 6.55 13.94
CA ASP A 139 -16.51 6.48 13.81
C ASP A 139 -16.04 6.15 12.38
N LEU A 140 -16.74 5.25 11.67
CA LEU A 140 -16.38 4.86 10.29
C LEU A 140 -16.73 5.92 9.25
N LEU A 141 -17.39 7.03 9.63
CA LEU A 141 -17.57 8.20 8.76
C LEU A 141 -16.47 9.23 9.05
N ASP A 142 -16.13 9.44 10.33
CA ASP A 142 -15.04 10.34 10.73
C ASP A 142 -13.67 9.83 10.22
N ASP A 143 -13.44 8.51 10.22
CA ASP A 143 -12.24 7.88 9.65
C ASP A 143 -12.11 8.08 8.12
N LEU A 144 -13.22 8.33 7.42
CA LEU A 144 -13.21 8.52 5.95
C LEU A 144 -12.77 9.91 5.55
N ASP A 145 -13.09 10.91 6.38
CA ASP A 145 -12.65 12.29 6.18
C ASP A 145 -11.15 12.44 6.47
N ASP A 146 -10.58 11.57 7.32
CA ASP A 146 -9.15 11.51 7.65
C ASP A 146 -8.26 10.92 6.54
N HIS A 147 -8.86 10.24 5.55
CA HIS A 147 -8.12 9.60 4.47
C HIS A 147 -7.60 10.61 3.43
N TYR A 148 -6.42 10.34 2.85
CA TYR A 148 -5.92 11.07 1.68
C TYR A 148 -6.94 11.10 0.51
N THR A 149 -7.86 10.13 0.45
CA THR A 149 -8.88 10.03 -0.60
C THR A 149 -10.12 10.93 -0.36
N ALA A 150 -10.23 11.54 0.82
CA ALA A 150 -11.28 12.48 1.21
C ALA A 150 -11.25 13.75 0.34
N HIS A 151 -12.37 14.49 0.30
CA HIS A 151 -12.54 15.54 -0.71
C HIS A 151 -11.56 16.69 -0.46
N GLN A 152 -11.40 17.04 0.81
CA GLN A 152 -10.54 18.12 1.27
C GLN A 152 -9.06 17.85 0.98
N HIS A 153 -8.63 16.59 1.02
CA HIS A 153 -7.22 16.20 0.86
C HIS A 153 -6.83 15.85 -0.58
N LYS A 154 -7.73 15.91 -1.57
CA LYS A 154 -7.43 15.50 -2.95
C LYS A 154 -6.25 16.26 -3.57
N LYS A 155 -6.15 17.57 -3.31
CA LYS A 155 -5.07 18.41 -3.84
C LYS A 155 -3.72 18.03 -3.20
N GLU A 156 -3.71 17.89 -1.88
CA GLU A 156 -2.52 17.50 -1.11
C GLU A 156 -2.06 16.09 -1.48
N ARG A 157 -2.99 15.12 -1.57
CA ARG A 157 -2.73 13.76 -2.07
C ARG A 157 -2.07 13.79 -3.45
N LYS A 158 -2.64 14.58 -4.38
CA LYS A 158 -2.09 14.68 -5.74
C LYS A 158 -0.67 15.23 -5.70
N GLU A 159 -0.44 16.30 -4.97
CA GLU A 159 0.90 16.89 -4.81
C GLU A 159 1.90 15.89 -4.22
N LEU A 160 1.52 15.17 -3.16
CA LEU A 160 2.36 14.15 -2.54
C LEU A 160 2.76 13.06 -3.55
N ILE A 161 1.80 12.51 -4.31
CA ILE A 161 2.11 11.47 -5.31
C ILE A 161 2.99 12.02 -6.44
N LEU A 162 2.72 13.23 -6.94
CA LEU A 162 3.54 13.85 -7.99
C LEU A 162 4.99 14.09 -7.53
N ARG A 163 5.19 14.53 -6.29
CA ARG A 163 6.53 14.69 -5.70
C ARG A 163 7.25 13.35 -5.51
N LEU A 164 6.52 12.28 -5.18
CA LEU A 164 7.08 10.92 -5.14
C LEU A 164 7.49 10.45 -6.53
N GLN A 165 6.65 10.69 -7.55
CA GLN A 165 6.98 10.38 -8.93
C GLN A 165 8.24 11.13 -9.39
N ASP A 166 8.37 12.42 -9.10
CA ASP A 166 9.57 13.21 -9.40
C ASP A 166 10.81 12.66 -8.69
N LEU A 167 10.68 12.30 -7.40
CA LEU A 167 11.77 11.72 -6.63
C LEU A 167 12.23 10.37 -7.20
N ALA A 168 11.29 9.48 -7.51
CA ALA A 168 11.54 8.18 -8.12
C ALA A 168 12.26 8.35 -9.47
N LYS A 169 11.74 9.25 -10.29
CA LYS A 169 12.27 9.63 -11.59
C LYS A 169 13.71 10.16 -11.50
N LYS A 170 13.95 11.15 -10.64
CA LYS A 170 15.24 11.83 -10.43
C LYS A 170 16.34 10.89 -9.97
N HIS A 171 16.04 9.99 -9.03
CA HIS A 171 17.03 9.11 -8.40
C HIS A 171 17.04 7.67 -8.92
N SER A 172 16.16 7.34 -9.87
CA SER A 172 15.96 5.96 -10.35
C SER A 172 15.71 4.97 -9.20
N VAL A 173 14.78 5.33 -8.31
CA VAL A 173 14.38 4.53 -7.15
C VAL A 173 12.92 4.12 -7.28
N ARG A 174 12.62 2.85 -7.04
CA ARG A 174 11.24 2.36 -6.92
C ARG A 174 10.68 2.79 -5.57
N ILE A 175 9.56 3.49 -5.59
CA ILE A 175 8.84 3.85 -4.35
C ILE A 175 7.75 2.81 -4.11
N SER A 176 7.69 2.28 -2.89
CA SER A 176 6.58 1.43 -2.42
C SER A 176 5.99 2.05 -1.17
N ILE A 177 4.66 2.18 -1.12
CA ILE A 177 3.96 2.78 0.02
C ILE A 177 3.46 1.68 0.94
N LEU A 178 3.77 1.78 2.23
CA LEU A 178 3.21 0.99 3.30
C LEU A 178 2.10 1.78 3.97
N SER A 179 0.93 1.17 4.20
CA SER A 179 -0.16 1.84 4.91
C SER A 179 -1.06 0.87 5.68
N GLY A 180 -1.76 1.37 6.68
CA GLY A 180 -2.62 0.58 7.58
C GLY A 180 -3.98 1.23 7.85
N ASP A 181 -4.41 1.21 9.12
CA ASP A 181 -5.63 1.85 9.67
C ASP A 181 -6.98 1.23 9.25
N VAL A 182 -7.10 0.67 8.04
CA VAL A 182 -8.40 0.17 7.51
C VAL A 182 -8.77 -1.26 7.94
N HIS A 183 -7.97 -1.87 8.82
CA HIS A 183 -8.19 -3.21 9.41
C HIS A 183 -8.43 -4.36 8.40
N LEU A 184 -8.00 -4.19 7.15
CA LEU A 184 -8.05 -5.22 6.10
C LEU A 184 -6.75 -5.22 5.28
N ALA A 185 -6.58 -6.25 4.44
CA ALA A 185 -5.48 -6.34 3.50
C ALA A 185 -5.94 -5.95 2.08
N ALA A 186 -5.11 -5.20 1.37
CA ALA A 186 -5.29 -4.84 -0.04
C ALA A 186 -3.94 -4.43 -0.67
N VAL A 187 -3.89 -4.36 -2.00
CA VAL A 187 -2.74 -3.79 -2.73
C VAL A 187 -3.26 -2.76 -3.70
N GLY A 188 -3.02 -1.48 -3.38
CA GLY A 188 -3.23 -0.38 -4.31
C GLY A 188 -2.03 -0.14 -5.20
N ARG A 189 -2.22 0.61 -6.27
CA ARG A 189 -1.12 1.03 -7.14
C ARG A 189 -1.46 2.28 -7.93
N PHE A 190 -0.44 3.10 -8.15
CA PHE A 190 -0.38 4.08 -9.23
C PHE A 190 0.44 3.51 -10.37
N TYR A 191 0.18 3.90 -11.61
CA TYR A 191 0.92 3.46 -12.80
C TYR A 191 0.65 4.39 -13.98
N SER A 192 1.56 4.42 -14.94
CA SER A 192 1.35 5.13 -16.20
C SER A 192 0.17 4.54 -16.96
N ASN A 193 -0.69 5.38 -17.54
CA ASN A 193 -1.85 4.93 -18.29
C ASN A 193 -1.45 3.93 -19.41
N ALA A 194 -2.33 2.99 -19.75
CA ALA A 194 -2.01 1.91 -20.70
C ALA A 194 -1.62 2.41 -22.11
N LYS A 195 -1.98 3.64 -22.49
CA LYS A 195 -1.66 4.21 -23.81
C LYS A 195 -0.18 4.56 -23.96
N GLN A 196 0.51 4.84 -22.85
CA GLN A 196 1.94 5.16 -22.87
C GLN A 196 2.82 3.91 -23.07
N ASN A 197 2.29 2.71 -22.82
CA ASN A 197 3.01 1.43 -23.02
C ASN A 197 4.40 1.39 -22.35
N ILE A 198 4.49 1.93 -21.13
CA ILE A 198 5.71 1.94 -20.33
C ILE A 198 5.73 0.68 -19.47
N LYS A 199 6.82 -0.09 -19.54
CA LYS A 199 7.02 -1.26 -18.69
C LYS A 199 7.25 -0.84 -17.24
N ALA A 200 6.79 -1.65 -16.29
CA ALA A 200 6.86 -1.31 -14.86
C ALA A 200 8.29 -0.99 -14.40
N GLU A 201 9.30 -1.72 -14.89
CA GLU A 201 10.74 -1.51 -14.61
C GLU A 201 11.22 -0.10 -14.98
N HIS A 202 10.56 0.57 -15.91
CA HIS A 202 10.91 1.91 -16.38
C HIS A 202 9.89 2.98 -15.96
N ASP A 203 8.73 2.56 -15.43
CA ASP A 203 7.65 3.43 -15.05
C ASP A 203 7.87 3.99 -13.63
N TRP A 204 8.38 5.21 -13.48
CA TRP A 204 8.49 5.88 -12.17
C TRP A 204 7.12 6.23 -11.56
N ARG A 205 6.03 6.16 -12.34
CA ARG A 205 4.66 6.32 -11.85
C ARG A 205 4.11 5.03 -11.25
N TYR A 206 4.74 3.88 -11.53
CA TYR A 206 4.42 2.62 -10.87
C TYR A 206 4.82 2.68 -9.39
N ILE A 207 3.84 2.92 -8.52
CA ILE A 207 4.01 3.02 -7.07
C ILE A 207 3.01 2.06 -6.42
N PRO A 208 3.41 0.84 -6.03
CA PRO A 208 2.56 -0.06 -5.29
C PRO A 208 2.33 0.46 -3.86
N ASN A 209 1.11 0.32 -3.37
CA ASN A 209 0.72 0.61 -1.99
C ASN A 209 0.28 -0.69 -1.33
N VAL A 210 1.16 -1.27 -0.52
CA VAL A 210 0.88 -2.45 0.30
C VAL A 210 0.06 -2.00 1.51
N ILE A 211 -1.22 -2.38 1.53
CA ILE A 211 -2.13 -2.05 2.61
C ILE A 211 -2.23 -3.27 3.52
N SER A 212 -1.62 -3.15 4.69
CA SER A 212 -1.61 -4.18 5.71
C SER A 212 -1.93 -3.55 7.07
N SER A 213 -2.96 -4.05 7.74
CA SER A 213 -3.52 -3.43 8.94
C SER A 213 -3.53 -4.42 10.12
N ALA A 214 -3.51 -3.85 11.33
CA ALA A 214 -3.07 -4.48 12.58
C ALA A 214 -3.45 -5.96 12.79
N ILE A 215 -2.46 -6.70 13.28
CA ILE A 215 -2.53 -8.12 13.67
C ILE A 215 -3.56 -8.34 14.80
N THR A 216 -3.85 -7.33 15.61
CA THR A 216 -4.68 -7.45 16.82
C THR A 216 -6.12 -6.97 16.63
N ASN A 217 -6.32 -5.96 15.78
CA ASN A 217 -7.61 -5.27 15.69
C ASN A 217 -8.66 -6.14 15.02
N LYS A 218 -9.93 -5.84 15.34
CA LYS A 218 -11.07 -6.53 14.72
C LYS A 218 -11.18 -6.08 13.25
N PRO A 219 -11.21 -6.99 12.28
CA PRO A 219 -11.42 -6.64 10.87
C PRO A 219 -12.78 -5.96 10.65
N PRO A 220 -12.92 -5.17 9.57
CA PRO A 220 -14.20 -4.58 9.22
C PRO A 220 -15.19 -5.67 8.79
N PRO A 221 -16.51 -5.39 8.84
CA PRO A 221 -17.51 -6.37 8.42
C PRO A 221 -17.33 -6.78 6.95
N THR A 222 -17.62 -8.06 6.65
CA THR A 222 -17.54 -8.62 5.28
C THR A 222 -18.27 -7.79 4.23
N ALA A 223 -19.43 -7.22 4.58
CA ALA A 223 -20.19 -6.37 3.66
C ALA A 223 -19.43 -5.11 3.24
N VAL A 224 -18.67 -4.49 4.16
CA VAL A 224 -17.85 -3.31 3.89
C VAL A 224 -16.73 -3.67 2.92
N ALA A 225 -16.01 -4.78 3.15
CA ALA A 225 -14.97 -5.24 2.23
C ALA A 225 -15.51 -5.55 0.83
N ASN A 226 -16.62 -6.28 0.72
CA ASN A 226 -17.23 -6.61 -0.58
C ASN A 226 -17.67 -5.35 -1.33
N LEU A 227 -18.16 -4.35 -0.61
CA LEU A 227 -18.54 -3.07 -1.16
C LEU A 227 -17.33 -2.28 -1.68
N LEU A 228 -16.22 -2.27 -0.93
CA LEU A 228 -14.97 -1.65 -1.35
C LEU A 228 -14.44 -2.28 -2.63
N ALA A 229 -14.42 -3.61 -2.70
CA ALA A 229 -14.01 -4.35 -3.89
C ALA A 229 -14.90 -4.05 -5.11
N LYS A 230 -16.23 -4.00 -4.92
CA LYS A 230 -17.16 -3.60 -6.00
C LYS A 230 -16.94 -2.17 -6.49
N ARG A 231 -16.32 -1.33 -5.65
CA ARG A 231 -15.96 0.06 -5.98
C ARG A 231 -14.50 0.20 -6.41
N ASN A 232 -13.78 -0.89 -6.66
CA ASN A 232 -12.47 -0.88 -7.29
C ASN A 232 -12.59 -0.45 -8.77
N LYS A 233 -12.77 0.85 -8.99
CA LYS A 233 -12.77 1.48 -10.31
C LYS A 233 -11.38 2.00 -10.61
N ILE A 234 -11.07 2.09 -11.90
CA ILE A 234 -9.89 2.82 -12.37
C ILE A 234 -10.16 4.30 -12.12
N HIS A 235 -9.22 4.95 -11.45
CA HIS A 235 -9.25 6.37 -11.24
C HIS A 235 -8.04 7.02 -11.91
N HIS A 236 -8.18 8.29 -12.27
CA HIS A 236 -7.14 9.05 -12.96
C HIS A 236 -6.63 10.12 -11.99
N LEU A 237 -5.35 10.04 -11.60
CA LEU A 237 -4.69 11.07 -10.79
C LEU A 237 -4.45 12.33 -11.62
N ASP A 238 -4.07 12.13 -12.89
CA ASP A 238 -3.91 13.14 -13.94
C ASP A 238 -4.09 12.48 -15.33
N SER A 239 -3.64 13.15 -16.40
CA SER A 239 -3.76 12.60 -17.77
C SER A 239 -2.87 11.38 -18.03
N GLU A 240 -1.78 11.24 -17.27
CA GLU A 240 -0.74 10.24 -17.48
C GLU A 240 -0.74 9.12 -16.44
N THR A 241 -1.38 9.32 -15.29
CA THR A 241 -1.33 8.39 -14.15
C THR A 241 -2.71 7.85 -13.80
N ASP A 242 -2.83 6.52 -13.84
CA ASP A 242 -3.99 5.77 -13.37
C ASP A 242 -3.73 5.19 -11.97
N GLU A 243 -4.79 4.88 -11.25
CA GLU A 243 -4.76 4.19 -9.95
C GLU A 243 -5.87 3.14 -9.84
N THR A 244 -5.57 2.02 -9.20
CA THR A 244 -6.53 0.93 -8.94
C THR A 244 -6.03 0.00 -7.83
N LEU A 245 -6.88 -0.88 -7.31
CA LEU A 245 -6.43 -2.02 -6.52
C LEU A 245 -6.12 -3.22 -7.45
N LEU A 246 -5.04 -3.93 -7.13
CA LEU A 246 -4.71 -5.24 -7.71
C LEU A 246 -5.68 -6.29 -7.15
N GLU A 247 -6.23 -7.12 -8.03
CA GLU A 247 -7.02 -8.31 -7.69
C GLU A 247 -6.12 -9.46 -7.21
N ILE A 248 -5.44 -9.25 -6.08
CA ILE A 248 -4.44 -10.19 -5.51
C ILE A 248 -5.07 -11.40 -4.80
N PHE A 249 -6.31 -11.31 -4.33
CA PHE A 249 -6.95 -12.38 -3.56
C PHE A 249 -7.68 -13.36 -4.46
N ASN A 250 -6.93 -14.30 -5.04
CA ASN A 250 -7.49 -15.35 -5.89
C ASN A 250 -8.42 -16.34 -5.17
N GLN A 251 -8.35 -16.42 -3.84
CA GLN A 251 -9.24 -17.23 -3.00
C GLN A 251 -9.30 -16.70 -1.56
N ASN A 252 -10.31 -17.13 -0.80
CA ASN A 252 -10.38 -16.87 0.64
C ASN A 252 -9.29 -17.65 1.42
N PRO A 253 -8.83 -17.17 2.58
CA PRO A 253 -7.82 -17.88 3.36
C PRO A 253 -8.41 -19.17 3.95
N GLY A 254 -7.68 -20.29 3.79
CA GLY A 254 -8.08 -21.61 4.32
C GLY A 254 -9.26 -22.28 3.61
N VAL A 255 -9.47 -22.00 2.31
CA VAL A 255 -10.49 -22.72 1.51
C VAL A 255 -10.26 -24.24 1.63
N GLY A 256 -11.33 -24.97 1.96
CA GLY A 256 -11.30 -26.43 2.11
C GLY A 256 -10.83 -26.94 3.48
N GLU A 257 -10.36 -26.06 4.36
CA GLU A 257 -9.95 -26.45 5.72
C GLU A 257 -11.18 -26.58 6.64
N PRO A 258 -11.31 -27.68 7.41
CA PRO A 258 -12.44 -27.87 8.33
C PRO A 258 -12.55 -26.72 9.35
N GLY A 259 -13.75 -26.15 9.46
CA GLY A 259 -14.04 -25.09 10.44
C GLY A 259 -13.60 -23.68 10.02
N VAL A 260 -12.95 -23.52 8.86
CA VAL A 260 -12.58 -22.20 8.33
C VAL A 260 -13.73 -21.63 7.51
N LYS A 261 -14.19 -20.43 7.87
CA LYS A 261 -15.25 -19.70 7.17
C LYS A 261 -14.66 -18.68 6.18
N PRO A 262 -15.28 -18.47 5.00
CA PRO A 262 -14.93 -17.37 4.11
C PRO A 262 -14.95 -16.02 4.82
N LYS A 263 -14.02 -15.13 4.46
CA LYS A 263 -13.89 -13.77 5.00
C LYS A 263 -14.61 -12.74 4.12
N SER A 264 -14.62 -12.98 2.81
CA SER A 264 -15.25 -12.15 1.79
C SER A 264 -16.06 -12.99 0.80
N ALA A 265 -16.82 -12.32 -0.06
CA ALA A 265 -17.52 -12.99 -1.17
C ALA A 265 -16.52 -13.58 -2.18
N GLU A 266 -16.92 -14.64 -2.88
CA GLU A 266 -16.07 -15.34 -3.88
C GLU A 266 -15.59 -14.43 -5.03
N ASN A 267 -16.34 -13.36 -5.33
CA ASN A 267 -16.00 -12.37 -6.35
C ASN A 267 -15.25 -11.14 -5.80
N ASN A 268 -14.87 -11.14 -4.53
CA ASN A 268 -14.04 -10.09 -3.94
C ASN A 268 -12.57 -10.51 -4.00
N HIS A 269 -11.89 -10.08 -5.07
CA HIS A 269 -10.47 -10.39 -5.27
C HIS A 269 -9.53 -9.24 -4.87
N ALA A 270 -10.07 -8.11 -4.41
CA ALA A 270 -9.29 -6.88 -4.18
C ALA A 270 -9.06 -6.56 -2.69
N THR A 271 -9.91 -7.05 -1.78
CA THR A 271 -9.84 -6.73 -0.35
C THR A 271 -10.09 -7.95 0.52
N MET A 272 -9.40 -8.05 1.64
CA MET A 272 -9.52 -9.18 2.56
C MET A 272 -9.70 -8.72 4.02
N PRO A 273 -10.92 -8.79 4.58
CA PRO A 273 -11.22 -8.34 5.94
C PRO A 273 -10.81 -9.39 6.97
N SER A 274 -9.51 -9.57 7.15
CA SER A 274 -8.93 -10.43 8.18
C SER A 274 -7.66 -9.80 8.73
N ARG A 275 -7.26 -10.18 9.96
CA ARG A 275 -5.97 -9.75 10.52
C ARG A 275 -4.86 -10.21 9.60
N ASN A 276 -3.85 -9.37 9.44
CA ASN A 276 -2.78 -9.64 8.50
C ASN A 276 -1.49 -8.92 8.87
N TYR A 277 -0.41 -9.32 8.21
CA TYR A 277 0.87 -8.61 8.19
C TYR A 277 1.54 -8.81 6.84
N ALA A 278 2.44 -7.89 6.48
CA ALA A 278 3.25 -7.97 5.27
C ALA A 278 4.67 -8.47 5.57
N ILE A 279 5.20 -9.33 4.71
CA ILE A 279 6.62 -9.67 4.64
C ILE A 279 7.14 -9.08 3.34
N ILE A 280 8.25 -8.34 3.39
CA ILE A 280 8.89 -7.76 2.22
C ILE A 280 10.37 -8.14 2.27
N CYS A 281 10.86 -8.77 1.22
CA CYS A 281 12.22 -9.28 1.13
C CYS A 281 12.80 -8.98 -0.25
N GLU A 282 14.12 -8.99 -0.37
CA GLU A 282 14.76 -8.87 -1.67
C GLU A 282 14.48 -10.11 -2.52
N SER A 283 14.08 -9.89 -3.77
CA SER A 283 13.67 -10.95 -4.69
C SER A 283 14.85 -11.76 -5.24
N SER A 284 16.06 -11.20 -5.21
CA SER A 284 17.27 -11.82 -5.76
C SER A 284 18.47 -11.67 -4.81
N HIS A 285 19.50 -12.48 -5.04
CA HIS A 285 20.78 -12.36 -4.33
C HIS A 285 21.66 -11.25 -4.96
N HIS A 286 22.42 -10.53 -4.13
CA HIS A 286 23.30 -9.43 -4.56
C HIS A 286 24.39 -9.80 -5.58
N ASN A 287 24.73 -11.08 -5.73
CA ASN A 287 25.74 -11.55 -6.68
C ASN A 287 25.14 -12.02 -8.02
N ALA A 288 23.87 -11.69 -8.31
CA ALA A 288 23.25 -11.97 -9.60
C ALA A 288 23.68 -10.97 -10.72
N GLU A 289 24.83 -10.31 -10.59
CA GLU A 289 25.41 -9.47 -11.66
C GLU A 289 25.80 -10.25 -12.94
N GLY A 290 25.51 -11.56 -13.00
CA GLY A 290 25.74 -12.41 -14.18
C GLY A 290 24.49 -13.05 -14.78
N ALA A 291 23.27 -12.79 -14.28
CA ALA A 291 22.04 -13.40 -14.79
C ALA A 291 21.32 -12.53 -15.84
N MET A 292 22.07 -11.77 -16.64
CA MET A 292 21.74 -11.67 -18.08
C MET A 292 22.34 -12.90 -18.78
N SER A 293 21.89 -14.10 -18.40
CA SER A 293 22.27 -15.29 -19.16
C SER A 293 21.42 -15.32 -20.42
N ASN A 294 22.08 -15.07 -21.56
CA ASN A 294 21.69 -15.59 -22.86
C ASN A 294 21.12 -17.00 -22.70
N GLY A 295 20.01 -17.27 -23.39
CA GLY A 295 19.22 -18.49 -23.27
C GLY A 295 20.06 -19.75 -23.05
N VAL A 296 19.81 -20.41 -21.92
CA VAL A 296 20.25 -21.78 -21.71
C VAL A 296 18.98 -22.61 -21.49
N ASN A 297 18.69 -23.45 -22.48
CA ASN A 297 17.70 -24.52 -22.41
C ASN A 297 18.05 -25.46 -21.26
N GLY A 298 17.51 -25.18 -20.08
CA GLY A 298 17.44 -26.13 -18.97
C GLY A 298 16.02 -26.63 -18.87
N HIS A 299 15.76 -27.85 -19.33
CA HIS A 299 14.51 -28.55 -19.07
C HIS A 299 14.37 -28.81 -17.56
N THR A 300 13.76 -27.89 -16.83
CA THR A 300 13.16 -28.16 -15.54
C THR A 300 11.67 -28.39 -15.77
N ASN A 301 11.22 -29.63 -15.58
CA ASN A 301 9.79 -29.94 -15.48
C ASN A 301 9.23 -29.23 -14.24
N GLY A 302 8.54 -28.11 -14.47
CA GLY A 302 7.89 -27.29 -13.44
C GLY A 302 8.03 -25.82 -13.78
N ASP A 303 6.89 -25.12 -13.89
CA ASP A 303 6.70 -23.73 -14.33
C ASP A 303 7.43 -22.65 -13.49
N VAL A 304 8.75 -22.71 -13.38
CA VAL A 304 9.55 -21.65 -12.75
C VAL A 304 9.95 -20.66 -13.84
N VAL A 305 9.07 -19.70 -14.06
CA VAL A 305 9.26 -18.60 -15.02
C VAL A 305 10.37 -17.69 -14.49
N GLY A 306 11.49 -17.60 -15.20
CA GLY A 306 12.58 -16.68 -14.84
C GLY A 306 12.28 -15.23 -15.22
N TYR A 307 12.93 -14.27 -14.57
CA TYR A 307 12.83 -12.83 -14.88
C TYR A 307 13.17 -12.47 -16.35
N GLY A 308 13.86 -13.36 -17.07
CA GLY A 308 14.13 -13.21 -18.51
C GLY A 308 12.86 -13.13 -19.39
N ASP A 309 11.71 -13.58 -18.89
CA ASP A 309 10.43 -13.53 -19.61
C ASP A 309 9.69 -12.18 -19.52
N ASN A 310 10.27 -11.18 -18.83
CA ASN A 310 9.73 -9.81 -18.79
C ASN A 310 9.54 -9.17 -20.17
N ALA A 311 10.33 -9.59 -21.16
CA ALA A 311 10.18 -9.11 -22.53
C ALA A 311 8.89 -9.62 -23.21
N ALA A 312 8.38 -10.78 -22.79
CA ALA A 312 7.26 -11.47 -23.43
C ALA A 312 5.91 -11.27 -22.72
N PHE A 313 5.88 -10.63 -21.56
CA PHE A 313 4.64 -10.38 -20.84
C PHE A 313 3.74 -9.39 -21.57
N THR A 314 2.50 -9.79 -21.80
CA THR A 314 1.45 -8.90 -22.30
C THR A 314 0.42 -8.70 -21.18
N PRO A 315 0.29 -7.48 -20.64
CA PRO A 315 -0.71 -7.18 -19.62
C PRO A 315 -2.14 -7.48 -20.11
N PRO A 316 -3.03 -8.03 -19.27
CA PRO A 316 -4.44 -8.18 -19.60
C PRO A 316 -5.11 -6.83 -19.87
N LYS A 317 -6.27 -6.86 -20.55
CA LYS A 317 -7.07 -5.64 -20.81
C LYS A 317 -7.62 -5.02 -19.54
N ASN A 318 -7.87 -5.82 -18.51
CA ASN A 318 -8.39 -5.37 -17.22
C ASN A 318 -7.21 -4.88 -16.36
N PRO A 319 -7.07 -3.58 -16.09
CA PRO A 319 -5.92 -3.06 -15.36
C PRO A 319 -6.02 -3.30 -13.85
N ARG A 320 -6.98 -4.10 -13.36
CA ARG A 320 -6.98 -4.67 -12.01
C ARG A 320 -6.21 -5.99 -11.92
N GLU A 321 -5.90 -6.59 -13.06
CA GLU A 321 -5.08 -7.79 -13.20
C GLU A 321 -3.58 -7.43 -13.36
N PRO A 322 -2.65 -8.39 -13.41
CA PRO A 322 -1.21 -8.13 -13.43
C PRO A 322 -0.74 -7.15 -14.54
N LEU A 323 0.02 -6.12 -14.16
CA LEU A 323 0.59 -5.11 -15.06
C LEU A 323 2.00 -5.48 -15.56
N HIS A 324 2.69 -6.38 -14.86
CA HIS A 324 4.01 -6.86 -15.23
C HIS A 324 4.23 -8.29 -14.69
N MET A 325 5.35 -8.91 -15.07
CA MET A 325 5.66 -10.31 -14.70
C MET A 325 5.70 -10.56 -13.19
N GLY A 326 6.25 -9.63 -12.42
CA GLY A 326 6.24 -9.73 -10.95
C GLY A 326 4.85 -9.83 -10.33
N GLU A 327 3.78 -9.46 -11.04
CA GLU A 327 2.40 -9.66 -10.58
C GLU A 327 1.73 -10.88 -11.22
N LYS A 328 2.38 -11.58 -12.17
CA LYS A 328 1.79 -12.74 -12.85
C LYS A 328 1.49 -13.84 -11.84
N GLY A 329 0.21 -14.21 -11.73
CA GLY A 329 -0.24 -15.19 -10.74
C GLY A 329 -0.25 -14.66 -9.31
N ALA A 330 -0.27 -13.33 -9.12
CA ALA A 330 -0.43 -12.70 -7.82
C ALA A 330 -1.54 -13.35 -7.00
N GLY A 331 -1.26 -13.60 -5.73
CA GLY A 331 -2.12 -14.35 -4.83
C GLY A 331 -1.44 -15.60 -4.27
N THR A 332 -2.22 -16.62 -3.95
CA THR A 332 -1.72 -17.83 -3.26
C THR A 332 -0.77 -18.69 -4.10
N ASN A 333 -0.87 -18.60 -5.43
CA ASN A 333 -0.04 -19.37 -6.37
C ASN A 333 1.28 -18.66 -6.72
N HIS A 334 1.43 -17.39 -6.36
CA HIS A 334 2.67 -16.66 -6.60
C HIS A 334 3.78 -17.24 -5.72
N PRO A 335 5.00 -17.49 -6.24
CA PRO A 335 6.09 -18.04 -5.41
C PRO A 335 6.41 -17.22 -4.16
N ALA A 336 6.23 -15.90 -4.23
CA ALA A 336 6.42 -15.00 -3.08
C ALA A 336 5.45 -15.32 -1.93
N ALA A 337 4.29 -15.94 -2.18
CA ALA A 337 3.31 -16.28 -1.14
C ALA A 337 3.88 -17.16 0.00
N GLN A 338 5.02 -17.83 -0.24
CA GLN A 338 5.77 -18.61 0.74
C GLN A 338 6.48 -17.75 1.80
N GLY A 339 6.53 -16.43 1.63
CA GLY A 339 7.11 -15.50 2.60
C GLY A 339 8.52 -15.05 2.23
N ILE A 340 9.53 -15.64 2.86
CA ILE A 340 10.92 -15.14 2.82
C ILE A 340 11.79 -15.74 1.69
N ASN A 341 11.23 -16.68 0.93
CA ASN A 341 11.96 -17.33 -0.16
C ASN A 341 12.08 -16.38 -1.35
N ARG A 342 13.31 -16.12 -1.77
CA ARG A 342 13.63 -15.26 -2.92
C ARG A 342 13.13 -15.91 -4.21
N THR A 343 12.25 -15.24 -4.91
CA THR A 343 11.61 -15.79 -6.12
C THR A 343 12.38 -15.50 -7.40
N GLY A 344 13.18 -14.42 -7.40
CA GLY A 344 13.82 -13.87 -8.60
C GLY A 344 12.86 -13.10 -9.52
N LEU A 345 11.55 -13.12 -9.28
CA LEU A 345 10.53 -12.55 -10.18
C LEU A 345 10.50 -11.01 -10.18
N GLY A 346 11.04 -10.38 -9.14
CA GLY A 346 11.28 -8.93 -9.12
C GLY A 346 12.55 -8.52 -9.87
N GLY A 347 13.35 -9.47 -10.34
CA GLY A 347 14.61 -9.22 -11.03
C GLY A 347 15.74 -8.77 -10.14
N ALA A 348 16.76 -8.19 -10.78
CA ALA A 348 17.91 -7.64 -10.08
C ALA A 348 17.46 -6.50 -9.15
N ASN A 349 17.73 -6.66 -7.85
CA ASN A 349 17.30 -5.71 -6.82
C ASN A 349 15.78 -5.53 -6.70
N GLY A 350 14.95 -6.46 -7.20
CA GLY A 350 13.51 -6.42 -6.97
C GLY A 350 13.13 -6.78 -5.52
N LEU A 351 11.85 -6.61 -5.17
CA LEU A 351 11.30 -7.03 -3.88
C LEU A 351 10.23 -8.10 -4.08
N ASP A 352 10.17 -9.08 -3.19
CA ASP A 352 9.05 -9.99 -3.01
C ASP A 352 8.19 -9.51 -1.85
N VAL A 353 6.88 -9.46 -2.07
CA VAL A 353 5.90 -9.02 -1.08
C VAL A 353 4.93 -10.15 -0.80
N THR A 354 4.70 -10.44 0.48
CA THR A 354 3.69 -11.40 0.95
C THR A 354 2.73 -10.73 1.90
N LEU A 355 1.43 -10.82 1.64
CA LEU A 355 0.40 -10.59 2.65
C LEU A 355 0.09 -11.92 3.33
N ARG A 356 0.30 -11.98 4.65
CA ARG A 356 -0.05 -13.13 5.49
C ARG A 356 -1.38 -12.84 6.16
N VAL A 357 -2.42 -13.53 5.76
CA VAL A 357 -3.81 -13.27 6.17
C VAL A 357 -4.30 -14.39 7.09
N GLU A 358 -4.81 -14.04 8.26
CA GLU A 358 -5.36 -14.98 9.25
C GLU A 358 -6.47 -15.86 8.63
N LYS A 359 -6.30 -17.19 8.75
CA LYS A 359 -7.29 -18.18 8.29
C LYS A 359 -8.45 -18.30 9.28
N ASN A 360 -8.15 -18.47 10.56
CA ASN A 360 -9.15 -18.67 11.61
C ASN A 360 -8.84 -17.81 12.84
N PRO A 361 -9.72 -16.88 13.25
CA PRO A 361 -9.50 -16.06 14.44
C PRO A 361 -9.53 -16.84 15.75
N SER A 362 -10.07 -18.06 15.75
CA SER A 362 -10.06 -18.96 16.90
C SER A 362 -8.82 -19.87 16.96
N ASP A 363 -7.96 -19.83 15.94
CA ASP A 363 -6.72 -20.60 15.92
C ASP A 363 -5.63 -19.89 16.73
N ASN A 364 -5.29 -20.45 17.88
CA ASN A 364 -4.28 -19.91 18.78
C ASN A 364 -2.84 -20.05 18.26
N GLN A 365 -2.62 -20.85 17.21
CA GLN A 365 -1.32 -20.93 16.52
C GLN A 365 -1.15 -19.81 15.50
N GLY A 366 -2.22 -19.07 15.18
CA GLY A 366 -2.18 -17.94 14.26
C GLY A 366 -1.84 -18.31 12.82
N HIS A 367 -2.33 -19.45 12.32
CA HIS A 367 -2.04 -19.84 10.94
C HIS A 367 -2.62 -18.83 9.94
N THR A 368 -1.79 -18.47 8.97
CA THR A 368 -2.12 -17.51 7.92
C THR A 368 -1.98 -18.12 6.53
N GLN A 369 -2.80 -17.66 5.60
CA GLN A 369 -2.60 -17.88 4.16
C GLN A 369 -1.70 -16.79 3.59
N GLY A 370 -0.71 -17.17 2.78
CA GLY A 370 0.12 -16.21 2.04
C GLY A 370 -0.48 -15.83 0.70
N TYR A 371 -0.38 -14.56 0.34
CA TYR A 371 -0.70 -14.01 -0.98
C TYR A 371 0.49 -13.17 -1.44
N GLY A 372 1.10 -13.55 -2.56
CA GLY A 372 2.36 -12.97 -3.01
C GLY A 372 2.27 -12.16 -4.30
N PHE A 373 3.22 -11.25 -4.48
CA PHE A 373 3.62 -10.64 -5.75
C PHE A 373 5.04 -10.08 -5.61
N SER A 374 5.66 -9.65 -6.70
CA SER A 374 7.00 -9.07 -6.72
C SER A 374 6.99 -7.69 -7.39
N ILE A 375 7.85 -6.79 -6.90
CA ILE A 375 7.99 -5.41 -7.34
C ILE A 375 9.36 -5.25 -8.02
N PRO A 376 9.43 -4.85 -9.30
CA PRO A 376 10.70 -4.60 -9.96
C PRO A 376 11.37 -3.33 -9.43
N ALA A 377 12.70 -3.32 -9.46
CA ALA A 377 13.47 -2.08 -9.30
C ALA A 377 13.12 -1.09 -10.42
N LEU A 378 13.44 0.19 -10.22
CA LEU A 378 13.28 1.22 -11.25
C LEU A 378 14.60 1.43 -12.00
N GLU A 379 14.53 1.34 -13.32
CA GLU A 379 15.61 1.61 -14.27
C GLU A 379 15.21 2.81 -15.15
N SER A 380 15.14 4.00 -14.55
CA SER A 380 14.73 5.21 -15.28
C SER A 380 15.80 5.72 -16.25
N GLY A 381 17.04 5.21 -16.13
CA GLY A 381 18.16 5.53 -17.01
C GLY A 381 17.91 5.24 -18.49
N GLY A 382 17.12 4.21 -18.82
CA GLY A 382 16.84 3.81 -20.20
C GLY A 382 16.09 4.86 -21.04
N TYR A 383 15.38 5.80 -20.39
CA TYR A 383 14.56 6.82 -21.06
C TYR A 383 15.15 8.24 -20.98
N LYS A 384 16.31 8.43 -20.34
CA LYS A 384 16.98 9.74 -20.23
C LYS A 384 17.28 10.41 -21.58
N GLY A 385 17.39 9.63 -22.66
CA GLY A 385 17.63 10.11 -24.02
C GLY A 385 16.38 10.57 -24.79
N GLN A 386 15.16 10.37 -24.27
CA GLN A 386 13.90 10.64 -24.97
C GLN A 386 13.34 12.07 -24.75
N GLY A 387 14.15 12.99 -24.22
CA GLY A 387 13.78 14.39 -23.99
C GLY A 387 13.22 14.66 -22.60
N GLU A 388 12.48 15.77 -22.42
CA GLU A 388 11.90 16.17 -21.11
C GLU A 388 10.59 15.45 -20.78
N LYS A 389 9.89 14.95 -21.81
CA LYS A 389 8.72 14.08 -21.71
C LYS A 389 9.16 12.61 -21.62
N TRP A 390 9.93 12.31 -20.59
CA TRP A 390 9.96 10.97 -20.04
C TRP A 390 8.89 10.96 -18.96
#